data_AF-A0A259B866-F1
#
_entry.id   AF-A0A259B866-F1
#
_cell.length_a   1.000
_cell.length_b   1.000
_cell.length_c   1.000
_cell.angle_alpha   90.00
_cell.angle_beta   90.00
_cell.angle_gamma   90.00
#
_symmetry.space_group_name_H-M   'P 1'
#
loop_
_entity.id
_entity.type
_entity.pdbx_description
1 polymer ?
#
loop_
_entity_poly.entity_id
_entity_poly.type
_entity_poly.pdbx_seq_one_letter_code
_entity_poly.pdbx_strand_id
1 'polypeptide(L)'
;MSAPESTEPQSHFFAYLARMKYIVRWGLMRNTRSENIQEHSLQVAMIAHALALIGNELYGEMNDMGRIVTVALYHDAPEIITGDLPTPIKYFRQDILDSYKALEAHAERKLVGLLPAQLRQAFASVIESEQIEPEVARVVKAADSLSAYLKCLEEGFAGNLEFK
;
A
#
# COMPACT_ATOMS: atom_id res chain seq x y z
N MET A 1 -27.01 -30.66 8.05
CA MET A 1 -27.38 -29.88 6.87
C MET A 1 -26.09 -29.44 6.20
N SER A 2 -25.72 -30.08 5.09
CA SER A 2 -24.55 -29.67 4.31
C SER A 2 -24.83 -28.31 3.67
N ALA A 3 -23.90 -27.38 3.79
CA ALA A 3 -23.99 -26.08 3.11
C ALA A 3 -24.14 -26.32 1.59
N PRO A 4 -24.93 -25.50 0.88
CA PRO A 4 -25.06 -25.62 -0.56
C PRO A 4 -23.68 -25.43 -1.19
N GLU A 5 -23.25 -26.38 -2.01
CA GLU A 5 -22.03 -26.26 -2.83
C GLU A 5 -22.21 -25.06 -3.78
N SER A 6 -21.53 -23.96 -3.48
CA SER A 6 -21.49 -22.79 -4.34
C SER A 6 -20.74 -23.13 -5.62
N THR A 7 -21.41 -23.07 -6.75
CA THR A 7 -20.84 -23.27 -8.10
C THR A 7 -19.98 -22.11 -8.58
N GLU A 8 -19.78 -21.07 -7.75
CA GLU A 8 -18.91 -19.95 -8.10
C GLU A 8 -17.44 -20.30 -7.84
N PRO A 9 -16.53 -19.94 -8.76
CA PRO A 9 -15.10 -20.16 -8.57
C PRO A 9 -14.60 -19.48 -7.29
N GLN A 10 -13.92 -20.23 -6.43
CA GLN A 10 -13.37 -19.72 -5.17
C GLN A 10 -12.34 -18.62 -5.44
N SER A 11 -12.49 -17.48 -4.77
CA SER A 11 -11.52 -16.38 -4.81
C SER A 11 -10.41 -16.60 -3.79
N HIS A 12 -9.16 -16.41 -4.22
CA HIS A 12 -8.00 -16.45 -3.33
C HIS A 12 -7.52 -15.06 -2.88
N PHE A 13 -8.25 -13.99 -3.22
CA PHE A 13 -7.85 -12.61 -2.96
C PHE A 13 -7.52 -12.35 -1.48
N PHE A 14 -8.43 -12.66 -0.56
CA PHE A 14 -8.19 -12.45 0.87
C PHE A 14 -7.11 -13.38 1.44
N ALA A 15 -6.90 -14.56 0.84
CA ALA A 15 -5.79 -15.42 1.21
C ALA A 15 -4.43 -14.80 0.81
N TYR A 16 -4.38 -14.04 -0.29
CA TYR A 16 -3.23 -13.23 -0.64
C TYR A 16 -3.06 -12.08 0.37
N LEU A 17 -4.08 -11.27 0.62
CA LEU A 17 -4.01 -10.15 1.59
C LEU A 17 -3.55 -10.59 2.98
N ALA A 18 -4.00 -11.77 3.43
CA ALA A 18 -3.57 -12.34 4.71
C ALA A 18 -2.04 -12.59 4.78
N ARG A 19 -1.32 -12.61 3.65
CA ARG A 19 0.14 -12.74 3.57
C ARG A 19 0.89 -11.42 3.64
N MET A 20 0.22 -10.27 3.62
CA MET A 20 0.86 -8.95 3.80
C MET A 20 1.73 -8.91 5.06
N LYS A 21 1.29 -9.53 6.15
CA LYS A 21 2.06 -9.64 7.40
C LYS A 21 3.43 -10.33 7.27
N TYR A 22 3.70 -11.02 6.17
CA TYR A 22 4.96 -11.71 5.93
C TYR A 22 5.95 -10.92 5.07
N ILE A 23 5.52 -9.81 4.44
CA ILE A 23 6.39 -8.97 3.63
C ILE A 23 6.98 -7.88 4.55
N VAL A 24 8.28 -7.99 4.81
CA VAL A 24 9.02 -7.10 5.72
C VAL A 24 9.64 -5.96 4.94
N ARG A 25 9.49 -4.73 5.45
CA ARG A 25 10.10 -3.51 4.92
C ARG A 25 11.51 -3.30 5.47
N TRP A 26 12.29 -2.44 4.82
CA TRP A 26 13.63 -2.05 5.28
C TRP A 26 14.62 -3.23 5.32
N GLY A 27 14.47 -4.19 4.41
CA GLY A 27 15.26 -5.42 4.39
C GLY A 27 16.77 -5.25 4.16
N LEU A 28 17.21 -4.04 3.77
CA LEU A 28 18.63 -3.71 3.58
C LEU A 28 19.30 -3.10 4.82
N MET A 29 18.57 -2.89 5.91
CA MET A 29 19.04 -2.20 7.11
C MET A 29 18.79 -3.06 8.35
N ARG A 30 19.66 -2.94 9.36
CA ARG A 30 19.40 -3.55 10.65
C ARG A 30 18.28 -2.76 11.33
N ASN A 31 17.17 -3.42 11.63
CA ASN A 31 16.03 -2.80 12.30
C ASN A 31 16.09 -3.07 13.82
N THR A 32 15.81 -2.06 14.64
CA THR A 32 15.56 -2.26 16.08
C THR A 32 14.25 -3.00 16.29
N ARG A 33 13.22 -2.65 15.51
CA ARG A 33 11.93 -3.37 15.42
C ARG A 33 11.56 -3.54 13.95
N SER A 34 11.36 -4.78 13.51
CA SER A 34 10.90 -5.05 12.15
C SER A 34 9.49 -4.47 11.90
N GLU A 35 9.27 -3.98 10.69
CA GLU A 35 7.98 -3.48 10.20
C GLU A 35 7.57 -4.33 8.98
N ASN A 36 6.31 -4.75 8.92
CA ASN A 36 5.76 -5.40 7.73
C ASN A 36 4.73 -4.50 7.01
N ILE A 37 4.43 -4.80 5.75
CA ILE A 37 3.56 -3.95 4.92
C ILE A 37 2.12 -3.85 5.47
N GLN A 38 1.65 -4.81 6.29
CA GLN A 38 0.33 -4.71 6.91
C GLN A 38 0.31 -3.67 8.04
N GLU A 39 1.34 -3.64 8.89
CA GLU A 39 1.50 -2.61 9.93
C GLU A 39 1.69 -1.23 9.31
N HIS A 40 2.55 -1.14 8.29
CA HIS A 40 2.80 0.07 7.53
C HIS A 40 1.51 0.60 6.88
N SER A 41 0.77 -0.25 6.15
CA SER A 41 -0.49 0.15 5.49
C SER A 41 -1.51 0.70 6.48
N LEU A 42 -1.61 0.13 7.69
CA LEU A 42 -2.49 0.66 8.73
C LEU A 42 -2.04 2.05 9.20
N GLN A 43 -0.74 2.25 9.43
CA GLN A 43 -0.19 3.54 9.83
C GLN A 43 -0.39 4.59 8.74
N VAL A 44 -0.15 4.25 7.46
CA VAL A 44 -0.39 5.12 6.31
C VAL A 44 -1.87 5.51 6.23
N ALA A 45 -2.80 4.57 6.42
CA ALA A 45 -4.24 4.88 6.42
C ALA A 45 -4.63 5.84 7.56
N MET A 46 -4.09 5.66 8.77
CA MET A 46 -4.33 6.57 9.89
C MET A 46 -3.78 7.97 9.63
N ILE A 47 -2.57 8.09 9.06
CA ILE A 47 -1.96 9.37 8.71
C ILE A 47 -2.73 10.03 7.57
N ALA A 48 -3.09 9.28 6.52
CA ALA A 48 -3.84 9.80 5.37
C ALA A 48 -5.21 10.34 5.79
N HIS A 49 -5.91 9.64 6.68
CA HIS A 49 -7.13 10.13 7.31
C HIS A 49 -6.90 11.48 8.02
N ALA A 50 -5.87 11.56 8.86
CA ALA A 50 -5.56 12.78 9.61
C ALA A 50 -5.22 13.95 8.68
N LEU A 51 -4.42 13.72 7.63
CA LEU A 51 -4.10 14.73 6.62
C LEU A 51 -5.34 15.23 5.89
N ALA A 52 -6.21 14.31 5.45
CA ALA A 52 -7.45 14.67 4.76
C ALA A 52 -8.40 15.45 5.67
N LEU A 53 -8.55 15.03 6.92
CA LEU A 53 -9.36 15.73 7.92
C LEU A 53 -8.82 17.15 8.18
N ILE A 54 -7.51 17.28 8.40
CA ILE A 54 -6.86 18.58 8.60
C ILE A 54 -7.05 19.48 7.38
N GLY A 55 -6.86 18.93 6.17
CA GLY A 55 -7.08 19.64 4.92
C GLY A 55 -8.50 20.20 4.82
N ASN A 56 -9.49 19.38 5.16
CA ASN A 56 -10.90 19.77 5.09
C ASN A 56 -11.26 20.80 6.17
N GLU A 57 -10.91 20.55 7.43
CA GLU A 57 -11.33 21.37 8.57
C GLU A 57 -10.56 22.69 8.68
N LEU A 58 -9.28 22.71 8.32
CA LEU A 58 -8.40 23.86 8.58
C LEU A 58 -7.95 24.59 7.32
N TYR A 59 -8.02 23.95 6.14
CA TYR A 59 -7.49 24.50 4.89
C TYR A 59 -8.50 24.58 3.75
N GLY A 60 -9.76 24.19 3.99
CA GLY A 60 -10.84 24.28 3.00
C GLY A 60 -10.68 23.33 1.80
N GLU A 61 -9.92 22.24 1.96
CA GLU A 61 -9.91 21.15 0.99
C GLU A 61 -11.26 20.39 1.03
N MET A 62 -11.55 19.64 -0.04
CA MET A 62 -12.79 18.86 -0.18
C MET A 62 -12.47 17.38 -0.42
N ASN A 63 -11.61 16.83 0.43
CA ASN A 63 -11.15 15.45 0.32
C ASN A 63 -12.28 14.46 0.66
N ASP A 64 -12.44 13.43 -0.17
CA ASP A 64 -13.19 12.22 0.21
C ASP A 64 -12.31 11.34 1.11
N MET A 65 -12.53 11.45 2.43
CA MET A 65 -11.77 10.69 3.42
C MET A 65 -11.98 9.18 3.29
N GLY A 66 -13.18 8.72 2.94
CA GLY A 66 -13.48 7.30 2.79
C GLY A 66 -12.70 6.70 1.62
N ARG A 67 -12.64 7.44 0.51
CA ARG A 67 -11.84 7.10 -0.67
C ARG A 67 -10.35 7.04 -0.33
N ILE A 68 -9.80 8.09 0.32
CA ILE A 68 -8.38 8.18 0.69
C ILE A 68 -7.96 7.05 1.61
N VAL A 69 -8.73 6.79 2.67
CA VAL A 69 -8.43 5.73 3.63
C VAL A 69 -8.48 4.36 2.96
N THR A 70 -9.46 4.13 2.09
CA THR A 70 -9.56 2.85 1.38
C THR A 70 -8.36 2.62 0.46
N VAL A 71 -7.94 3.64 -0.31
CA VAL A 71 -6.73 3.53 -1.14
C VAL A 71 -5.49 3.30 -0.28
N ALA A 72 -5.33 4.05 0.82
CA ALA A 72 -4.19 3.91 1.73
C ALA A 72 -4.09 2.50 2.34
N LEU A 73 -5.22 1.84 2.64
CA LEU A 73 -5.21 0.47 3.17
C LEU A 73 -4.67 -0.56 2.17
N TYR A 74 -4.82 -0.32 0.86
CA TYR A 74 -4.45 -1.25 -0.20
C TYR A 74 -3.18 -0.87 -0.97
N HIS A 75 -2.59 0.30 -0.70
CA HIS A 75 -1.52 0.85 -1.54
C HIS A 75 -0.31 -0.08 -1.73
N ASP A 76 0.08 -0.82 -0.68
CA ASP A 76 1.18 -1.80 -0.73
C ASP A 76 0.69 -3.25 -0.91
N ALA A 77 -0.62 -3.50 -1.08
CA ALA A 77 -1.14 -4.85 -1.30
C ALA A 77 -0.51 -5.58 -2.51
N PRO A 78 -0.19 -4.92 -3.64
CA PRO A 78 0.54 -5.55 -4.74
C PRO A 78 1.91 -6.13 -4.34
N GLU A 79 2.53 -5.64 -3.27
CA GLU A 79 3.85 -6.10 -2.81
C GLU A 79 3.86 -7.55 -2.30
N ILE A 80 2.70 -8.16 -2.08
CA ILE A 80 2.59 -9.61 -1.84
C ILE A 80 3.14 -10.42 -3.03
N ILE A 81 3.09 -9.85 -4.24
CA ILE A 81 3.54 -10.47 -5.48
C ILE A 81 4.98 -10.08 -5.82
N THR A 82 5.33 -8.80 -5.66
CA THR A 82 6.67 -8.28 -6.05
C THR A 82 7.71 -8.42 -4.95
N GLY A 83 7.27 -8.54 -3.68
CA GLY A 83 8.10 -8.22 -2.51
C GLY A 83 8.22 -6.71 -2.29
N ASP A 84 8.66 -6.32 -1.10
CA ASP A 84 9.08 -4.95 -0.79
C ASP A 84 10.36 -4.64 -1.57
N LEU A 85 10.32 -3.57 -2.36
CA LEU A 85 11.45 -3.13 -3.16
C LEU A 85 12.02 -1.83 -2.56
N PRO A 86 13.28 -1.83 -2.10
CA PRO A 86 13.91 -0.65 -1.51
C PRO A 86 13.89 0.56 -2.44
N THR A 87 13.51 1.73 -1.92
CA THR A 87 13.42 3.01 -2.64
C THR A 87 14.65 3.34 -3.51
N PRO A 88 15.91 3.12 -3.07
CA PRO A 88 17.09 3.43 -3.91
C PRO A 88 17.14 2.64 -5.22
N ILE A 89 16.56 1.43 -5.25
CA ILE A 89 16.53 0.58 -6.45
C ILE A 89 15.48 1.09 -7.45
N LYS A 90 14.35 1.63 -6.95
CA LYS A 90 13.26 2.15 -7.79
C LYS A 90 13.70 3.31 -8.70
N TYR A 91 14.76 4.05 -8.36
CA TYR A 91 15.19 5.25 -9.10
C TYR A 91 16.59 5.16 -9.73
N PHE A 92 17.16 3.95 -9.87
CA PHE A 92 18.55 3.79 -10.30
C PHE A 92 18.81 4.20 -11.77
N ARG A 93 17.94 3.81 -12.71
CA ARG A 93 17.96 4.19 -14.13
C ARG A 93 16.57 4.15 -14.76
N GLN A 94 16.37 4.90 -15.85
CA GLN A 94 15.06 5.02 -16.51
C GLN A 94 14.55 3.69 -17.11
N ASP A 95 15.42 2.89 -17.75
CA ASP A 95 15.10 1.57 -18.29
C ASP A 95 14.57 0.61 -17.21
N ILE A 96 15.21 0.67 -16.04
CA ILE A 96 14.86 -0.11 -14.86
C ILE A 96 13.54 0.39 -14.25
N LEU A 97 13.35 1.71 -14.16
CA LEU A 97 12.12 2.33 -13.65
C LEU A 97 10.89 1.92 -14.48
N ASP A 98 10.99 1.96 -15.81
CA ASP A 98 9.88 1.57 -16.69
C ASP A 98 9.54 0.08 -16.54
N SER A 99 10.56 -0.76 -16.39
CA SER A 99 10.40 -2.19 -16.10
C SER A 99 9.72 -2.43 -14.75
N TYR A 100 10.05 -1.63 -13.73
CA TYR A 100 9.41 -1.70 -12.41
C TYR A 100 7.95 -1.29 -12.46
N LYS A 101 7.61 -0.17 -13.12
CA LYS A 101 6.22 0.25 -13.29
C LYS A 101 5.38 -0.81 -14.00
N ALA A 102 5.95 -1.46 -15.01
CA ALA A 102 5.28 -2.56 -15.70
C ALA A 102 5.04 -3.77 -14.78
N LEU A 103 6.01 -4.06 -13.89
CA LEU A 103 5.88 -5.12 -12.88
C LEU A 103 4.84 -4.78 -11.81
N GLU A 104 4.83 -3.54 -11.29
CA GLU A 104 3.82 -3.05 -10.34
C GLU A 104 2.42 -3.14 -10.94
N ALA A 105 2.21 -2.60 -12.15
CA ALA A 105 0.93 -2.69 -12.87
C ALA A 105 0.51 -4.14 -13.18
N HIS A 106 1.46 -5.06 -13.35
CA HIS A 106 1.16 -6.48 -13.49
C HIS A 106 0.71 -7.09 -12.15
N ALA A 107 1.38 -6.76 -11.05
CA ALA A 107 1.03 -7.22 -9.72
C ALA A 107 -0.35 -6.73 -9.27
N GLU A 108 -0.65 -5.45 -9.48
CA GLU A 108 -1.97 -4.84 -9.24
C GLU A 108 -3.09 -5.60 -9.97
N ARG A 109 -2.97 -5.73 -11.30
CA ARG A 109 -3.95 -6.44 -12.14
C ARG A 109 -4.08 -7.91 -11.77
N LYS A 110 -2.98 -8.57 -11.41
CA LYS A 110 -2.99 -9.95 -10.94
C LYS A 110 -3.75 -10.09 -9.63
N LEU A 111 -3.53 -9.18 -8.68
CA LEU A 111 -4.22 -9.18 -7.39
C LEU A 111 -5.72 -8.95 -7.59
N VAL A 112 -6.11 -7.95 -8.39
CA VAL A 112 -7.52 -7.68 -8.75
C VAL A 112 -8.15 -8.87 -9.48
N GLY A 113 -7.41 -9.53 -10.37
CA GLY A 113 -7.87 -10.69 -11.13
C GLY A 113 -8.26 -11.90 -10.27
N LEU A 114 -7.80 -11.98 -9.01
CA LEU A 114 -8.19 -13.02 -8.06
C LEU A 114 -9.62 -12.87 -7.56
N LEU A 115 -10.25 -11.71 -7.73
CA LEU A 115 -11.63 -11.45 -7.31
C LEU A 115 -12.65 -12.02 -8.31
N PRO A 116 -13.87 -12.34 -7.85
CA PRO A 116 -15.01 -12.59 -8.73
C PRO A 116 -15.23 -11.40 -9.67
N ALA A 117 -15.66 -11.68 -10.91
CA ALA A 117 -15.76 -10.67 -11.97
C ALA A 117 -16.59 -9.43 -11.56
N GLN A 118 -17.63 -9.64 -10.76
CA GLN A 118 -18.56 -8.60 -10.29
C GLN A 118 -17.90 -7.60 -9.32
N LEU A 119 -16.83 -7.99 -8.63
CA LEU A 119 -16.14 -7.16 -7.65
C LEU A 119 -14.85 -6.51 -8.19
N ARG A 120 -14.33 -6.99 -9.32
CA ARG A 120 -13.04 -6.55 -9.86
C ARG A 120 -12.97 -5.04 -10.04
N GLN A 121 -13.97 -4.42 -10.66
CA GLN A 121 -13.93 -2.99 -10.92
C GLN A 121 -13.89 -2.15 -9.64
N ALA A 122 -14.60 -2.57 -8.58
CA ALA A 122 -14.61 -1.86 -7.31
C ALA A 122 -13.27 -1.96 -6.56
N PHE A 123 -12.56 -3.08 -6.71
CA PHE A 123 -11.21 -3.23 -6.15
C PHE A 123 -10.13 -2.62 -7.03
N ALA A 124 -10.30 -2.66 -8.35
CA ALA A 124 -9.38 -2.03 -9.30
C ALA A 124 -9.27 -0.54 -9.03
N SER A 125 -10.38 0.14 -8.74
CA SER A 125 -10.33 1.56 -8.40
C SER A 125 -9.53 1.86 -7.13
N VAL A 126 -9.33 0.91 -6.20
CA VAL A 126 -8.55 1.14 -4.96
C VAL A 126 -7.15 0.52 -4.97
N ILE A 127 -6.87 -0.40 -5.91
CA ILE A 127 -5.58 -1.12 -6.01
C ILE A 127 -4.77 -0.68 -7.23
N GLU A 128 -5.39 -0.48 -8.39
CA GLU A 128 -4.68 -0.16 -9.63
C GLU A 128 -4.32 1.33 -9.64
N SER A 129 -3.03 1.63 -9.64
CA SER A 129 -2.52 3.00 -9.51
C SER A 129 -3.00 3.93 -10.64
N GLU A 130 -3.20 3.38 -11.84
CA GLU A 130 -3.75 4.12 -13.00
C GLU A 130 -5.22 4.53 -12.83
N GLN A 131 -5.96 3.89 -11.91
CA GLN A 131 -7.38 4.20 -11.64
C GLN A 131 -7.58 5.09 -10.41
N ILE A 132 -6.50 5.51 -9.74
CA ILE A 132 -6.56 6.36 -8.56
C ILE A 132 -6.39 7.82 -8.97
N GLU A 133 -7.28 8.66 -8.46
CA GLU A 133 -7.31 10.08 -8.76
C GLU A 133 -6.04 10.78 -8.22
N PRO A 134 -5.43 11.71 -8.98
CA PRO A 134 -4.19 12.37 -8.57
C PRO A 134 -4.25 13.04 -7.19
N GLU A 135 -5.39 13.61 -6.83
CA GLU A 135 -5.62 14.23 -5.52
C GLU A 135 -5.60 13.22 -4.38
N VAL A 136 -6.15 12.02 -4.58
CA VAL A 136 -6.13 10.92 -3.62
C VAL A 136 -4.71 10.38 -3.51
N ALA A 137 -4.07 10.11 -4.66
CA ALA A 137 -2.69 9.62 -4.72
C ALA A 137 -1.72 10.58 -4.02
N ARG A 138 -1.93 11.90 -4.14
CA ARG A 138 -1.12 12.93 -3.46
C ARG A 138 -1.18 12.78 -1.94
N VAL A 139 -2.38 12.64 -1.36
CA VAL A 139 -2.54 12.52 0.10
C VAL A 139 -1.97 11.20 0.60
N VAL A 140 -2.23 10.09 -0.10
CA VAL A 140 -1.67 8.78 0.25
C VAL A 140 -0.16 8.79 0.16
N LYS A 141 0.43 9.42 -0.87
CA LYS A 141 1.89 9.53 -1.00
C LYS A 141 2.52 10.36 0.11
N ALA A 142 1.86 11.45 0.52
CA ALA A 142 2.31 12.24 1.66
C ALA A 142 2.27 11.41 2.97
N ALA A 143 1.22 10.62 3.17
CA ALA A 143 1.08 9.75 4.33
C ALA A 143 2.12 8.62 4.37
N ASP A 144 2.38 7.94 3.24
CA ASP A 144 3.45 6.96 3.06
C ASP A 144 4.82 7.56 3.42
N SER A 145 5.11 8.75 2.90
CA SER A 145 6.37 9.44 3.15
C SER A 145 6.54 9.83 4.63
N LEU A 146 5.46 10.27 5.29
CA LEU A 146 5.47 10.58 6.71
C LEU A 146 5.63 9.32 7.59
N SER A 147 4.96 8.22 7.23
CA SER A 147 5.13 6.92 7.91
C SER A 147 6.59 6.47 7.83
N ALA A 148 7.19 6.51 6.64
CA ALA A 148 8.60 6.17 6.47
C ALA A 148 9.53 7.09 7.28
N TYR A 149 9.23 8.39 7.34
CA TYR A 149 9.99 9.32 8.16
C TYR A 149 9.89 9.03 9.67
N LEU A 150 8.68 8.71 10.16
CA LEU A 150 8.47 8.32 11.56
C LEU A 150 9.27 7.05 11.91
N LYS A 151 9.30 6.06 11.01
CA LYS A 151 10.14 4.88 11.16
C LYS A 151 11.64 5.23 11.28
N CYS A 152 12.16 6.14 10.45
CA CYS A 152 13.54 6.62 10.59
C CYS A 152 13.78 7.31 11.94
N LEU A 153 12.83 8.12 12.42
CA LEU A 153 12.93 8.76 13.74
C LEU A 153 12.93 7.75 14.88
N GLU A 154 12.05 6.74 14.84
CA GLU A 154 11.99 5.66 15.83
C GLU A 154 13.32 4.91 15.95
N GLU A 155 13.92 4.55 14.80
CA GLU A 155 15.24 3.91 14.76
C GLU A 155 16.33 4.85 15.29
N GLY A 156 16.30 6.13 14.92
CA GLY A 156 17.23 7.15 15.44
C GLY A 156 17.13 7.32 16.96
N PHE A 157 15.91 7.34 17.52
CA PHE A 157 15.68 7.41 18.98
C PHE A 157 16.12 6.14 19.70
N ALA A 158 16.08 4.99 19.04
CA ALA A 158 16.67 3.75 19.54
C ALA A 158 18.20 3.69 19.43
N GLY A 159 18.84 4.74 18.89
CA GLY A 159 20.29 4.82 18.72
C GLY A 159 20.81 4.14 17.45
N ASN A 160 19.92 3.73 16.53
CA ASN A 160 20.30 3.14 15.26
C ASN A 160 20.67 4.23 14.25
N LEU A 161 21.95 4.33 13.92
CA LEU A 161 22.48 5.35 13.00
C LEU A 161 22.38 4.97 11.52
N GLU A 162 21.94 3.74 11.19
CA GLU A 162 21.76 3.34 9.78
C GLU A 162 20.66 4.15 9.07
N PHE A 163 19.70 4.70 9.83
CA PHE A 163 18.52 5.43 9.33
C PHE A 163 18.70 6.97 9.29
N LYS A 164 19.94 7.46 9.41
CA LYS A 164 20.26 8.90 9.35
C LYS A 164 20.59 9.38 7.94
#